data_AF-A0A2P5M5P5-F1
#
_entry.id   AF-A0A2P5M5P5-F1
#
_cell.length_a   1.000
_cell.length_b   1.000
_cell.length_c   1.000
_cell.angle_alpha   90.00
_cell.angle_beta   90.00
_cell.angle_gamma   90.00
#
_symmetry.space_group_name_H-M   'P 1'
#
loop_
_entity.id
_entity.type
_entity.pdbx_description
1 polymer ?
#
loop_
_entity_poly.entity_id
_entity_poly.type
_entity_poly.pdbx_seq_one_letter_code
_entity_poly.pdbx_strand_id
1 'polypeptide(L)'
;WSVTCPPCLVELPQWAKIAAEKKGFDIVFVNTDSDDDRARAQARLEKVGLSSSDHYGFADDFVEKLYFEADSAWRGELPFTALVAPDGGVVTVTGAVDDPIIVDWLEKRVAK
;
A
#
# COMPACT_ATOMS: atom_id res chain seq x y z
N TRP A 1 -1.63 -1.32 4.65
CA TRP A 1 -2.12 -2.72 4.62
C TRP A 1 -1.88 -3.35 5.99
N SER A 2 -2.52 -4.48 6.28
CA SER A 2 -2.39 -5.17 7.58
C SER A 2 -2.45 -6.69 7.40
N VAL A 3 -1.78 -7.46 8.27
CA VAL A 3 -1.85 -8.92 8.34
C VAL A 3 -3.19 -9.42 8.89
N THR A 4 -3.95 -8.55 9.54
CA THR A 4 -5.31 -8.84 10.05
C THR A 4 -6.40 -8.37 9.10
N CYS A 5 -6.04 -7.77 7.97
CA CYS A 5 -6.94 -7.36 6.89
C CYS A 5 -6.98 -8.43 5.78
N PRO A 6 -8.02 -9.27 5.68
CA PRO A 6 -8.08 -10.33 4.67
C PRO A 6 -8.04 -9.80 3.22
N PRO A 7 -8.76 -8.73 2.84
CA PRO A 7 -8.67 -8.16 1.49
C PRO A 7 -7.23 -7.76 1.12
N CYS A 8 -6.52 -7.11 2.05
CA CYS A 8 -5.13 -6.71 1.87
C CYS A 8 -4.24 -7.90 1.51
N LEU A 9 -4.40 -9.03 2.21
CA LEU A 9 -3.61 -10.24 1.96
C LEU A 9 -3.93 -10.88 0.61
N VAL A 10 -5.18 -10.82 0.16
CA VAL A 10 -5.60 -11.31 -1.16
C VAL A 10 -5.01 -10.47 -2.29
N GLU A 11 -4.81 -9.18 -2.05
CA GLU A 11 -4.30 -8.23 -3.04
C GLU A 11 -2.77 -8.18 -3.13
N LEU A 12 -2.03 -8.56 -2.08
CA LEU A 12 -0.56 -8.53 -2.06
C LEU A 12 0.11 -9.20 -3.29
N PRO A 13 -0.31 -10.39 -3.77
CA PRO A 13 0.25 -10.98 -4.99
C PRO A 13 -0.04 -10.17 -6.26
N GLN A 14 -1.17 -9.45 -6.29
CA GLN A 14 -1.53 -8.57 -7.42
C GLN A 14 -0.60 -7.36 -7.45
N TRP A 15 -0.37 -6.74 -6.29
CA TRP A 15 0.62 -5.68 -6.15
C TRP A 15 2.05 -6.15 -6.51
N ALA A 16 2.43 -7.36 -6.13
CA ALA A 16 3.72 -7.95 -6.54
C ALA A 16 3.85 -8.08 -8.06
N LYS A 17 2.78 -8.51 -8.74
CA LYS A 17 2.75 -8.57 -10.20
C LYS A 17 2.87 -7.18 -10.82
N ILE A 18 2.12 -6.19 -10.30
CA ILE A 18 2.19 -4.80 -10.78
C ILE A 18 3.61 -4.24 -10.60
N ALA A 19 4.22 -4.46 -9.43
CA ALA A 19 5.59 -4.04 -9.14
C ALA A 19 6.63 -4.67 -10.09
N ALA A 20 6.43 -5.93 -10.48
CA ALA A 20 7.33 -6.65 -11.38
C ALA A 20 7.15 -6.24 -12.85
N GLU A 21 5.91 -5.99 -13.27
CA GLU A 21 5.57 -5.72 -14.67
C GLU A 21 5.77 -4.25 -15.07
N LYS A 22 5.59 -3.31 -14.14
CA LYS A 22 5.55 -1.89 -14.46
C LYS A 22 6.87 -1.22 -14.07
N LYS A 23 7.53 -0.60 -15.06
CA LYS A 23 8.67 0.28 -14.87
C LYS A 23 8.21 1.71 -15.13
N GLY A 24 8.32 2.60 -14.15
CA GLY A 24 7.93 4.01 -14.32
C GLY A 24 7.37 4.69 -13.07
N PHE A 25 7.11 3.91 -12.01
CA PHE A 25 6.75 4.42 -10.70
C PHE A 25 7.24 3.45 -9.62
N ASP A 26 7.45 3.98 -8.42
CA ASP A 26 7.83 3.19 -7.25
C ASP A 26 6.57 2.80 -6.47
N ILE A 27 6.62 1.64 -5.81
CA ILE A 27 5.56 1.19 -4.90
C ILE A 27 6.18 1.03 -3.52
N VAL A 28 5.58 1.72 -2.55
CA VAL A 28 5.95 1.64 -1.13
C VAL A 28 4.80 0.97 -0.39
N PHE A 29 5.11 -0.06 0.39
CA PHE A 29 4.13 -0.77 1.18
C PHE A 29 4.22 -0.32 2.64
N VAL A 30 3.14 0.26 3.15
CA VAL A 30 3.05 0.68 4.55
C VAL A 30 2.15 -0.29 5.31
N ASN A 31 2.73 -0.98 6.28
CA ASN A 31 2.03 -1.88 7.19
C ASN A 31 1.56 -1.12 8.43
N THR A 32 0.30 -1.31 8.81
CA THR A 32 -0.34 -0.60 9.93
C THR A 32 -0.45 -1.47 11.19
N ASP A 33 0.12 -2.67 11.18
CA ASP A 33 0.08 -3.55 12.34
C ASP A 33 1.08 -3.07 13.40
N SER A 34 0.87 -3.53 14.63
CA SER A 34 1.78 -3.21 15.74
C SER A 34 3.13 -3.91 15.60
N ASP A 35 4.06 -3.54 16.46
CA ASP A 35 5.41 -4.09 16.47
C ASP A 35 5.45 -5.62 16.64
N ASP A 36 4.51 -6.18 17.40
CA ASP A 36 4.36 -7.62 17.61
C ASP A 36 4.06 -8.40 16.31
N ASP A 37 3.50 -7.71 15.31
CA ASP A 37 3.12 -8.29 14.03
C ASP A 37 4.17 -8.12 12.93
N ARG A 38 5.25 -7.38 13.18
CA ARG A 38 6.29 -7.09 12.17
C ARG A 38 6.87 -8.33 11.52
N ALA A 39 7.22 -9.35 12.31
CA ALA A 39 7.76 -10.61 11.77
C ALA A 39 6.74 -11.33 10.88
N ARG A 40 5.45 -11.26 11.23
CA ARG A 40 4.36 -11.82 10.45
C ARG A 40 4.18 -11.06 9.14
N ALA A 41 4.20 -9.73 9.19
CA ALA A 41 4.12 -8.87 8.01
C ALA A 41 5.28 -9.13 7.05
N GLN A 42 6.52 -9.19 7.56
CA GLN A 42 7.70 -9.51 6.77
C GLN A 42 7.56 -10.88 6.07
N ALA A 43 7.15 -11.92 6.80
CA ALA A 43 6.95 -13.25 6.21
C ALA A 43 5.89 -13.25 5.09
N ARG A 44 4.87 -12.37 5.16
CA ARG A 44 3.87 -12.23 4.08
C ARG A 44 4.48 -11.62 2.83
N LEU A 45 5.29 -10.58 2.97
CA LEU A 45 5.96 -9.90 1.87
C LEU A 45 6.97 -10.82 1.17
N GLU A 46 7.77 -11.56 1.96
CA GLU A 46 8.71 -12.55 1.44
C GLU A 46 8.00 -13.64 0.64
N LYS A 47 6.87 -14.15 1.15
CA LYS A 47 6.09 -15.19 0.49
C LYS A 47 5.58 -14.78 -0.90
N VAL A 48 5.28 -13.49 -1.11
CA VAL A 48 4.78 -12.98 -2.39
C VAL A 48 5.88 -12.37 -3.27
N GLY A 49 7.16 -12.47 -2.85
CA GLY A 49 8.29 -11.99 -3.62
C GLY A 49 8.47 -10.47 -3.60
N LEU A 50 7.92 -9.78 -2.59
CA LEU A 50 8.02 -8.33 -2.45
C LEU A 50 9.24 -7.88 -1.62
N SER A 51 10.12 -8.78 -1.18
CA SER A 51 11.25 -8.44 -0.29
C SER A 51 12.17 -7.32 -0.80
N SER A 52 12.24 -7.10 -2.11
CA SER A 52 13.07 -6.05 -2.72
C SER A 52 12.36 -4.71 -2.90
N SER A 53 11.08 -4.61 -2.54
CA SER A 53 10.35 -3.34 -2.52
C SER A 53 10.60 -2.59 -1.21
N ASP A 54 10.27 -1.31 -1.17
CA ASP A 54 10.33 -0.53 0.05
C ASP A 54 9.12 -0.84 0.93
N HIS A 55 9.40 -1.21 2.18
CA HIS A 55 8.38 -1.53 3.19
C HIS A 55 8.62 -0.74 4.46
N TYR A 56 7.55 -0.15 4.99
CA TYR A 56 7.55 0.56 6.26
C TYR A 56 6.46 -0.01 7.15
N GLY A 57 6.67 0.08 8.46
CA GLY A 57 5.66 -0.19 9.48
C GLY A 57 5.31 1.10 10.21
N PHE A 58 4.12 1.14 10.81
CA PHE A 58 3.77 2.19 11.76
C PHE A 58 4.77 2.14 12.93
N ALA A 59 5.27 3.31 13.31
CA ALA A 59 6.35 3.44 14.29
C ALA A 59 5.87 3.86 15.68
N ASP A 60 4.55 4.04 15.85
CA ASP A 60 3.92 4.54 17.06
C ASP A 60 2.62 3.76 17.29
N ASP A 61 2.30 3.50 18.55
CA ASP A 61 1.05 2.87 18.98
C ASP A 61 -0.14 3.83 18.87
N PHE A 62 0.13 5.15 18.79
CA PHE A 62 -0.88 6.17 18.56
C PHE A 62 -1.24 6.29 17.07
N VAL A 63 -1.88 5.25 16.56
CA VAL A 63 -2.17 5.02 15.14
C VAL A 63 -3.06 6.11 14.53
N GLU A 64 -3.92 6.77 15.30
CA GLU A 64 -4.80 7.82 14.81
C GLU A 64 -4.03 9.04 14.30
N LYS A 65 -2.90 9.37 14.94
CA LYS A 65 -2.01 10.44 14.45
C LYS A 65 -1.39 10.04 13.10
N LEU A 66 -0.94 8.80 12.98
CA LEU A 66 -0.35 8.29 11.74
C LEU A 66 -1.38 8.23 10.60
N TYR A 67 -2.64 7.89 10.91
CA TYR A 67 -3.73 7.98 9.93
C TYR A 67 -3.93 9.41 9.46
N PHE A 68 -4.00 10.38 10.39
CA PHE A 68 -4.16 11.79 10.06
C PHE A 68 -3.00 12.34 9.21
N GLU A 69 -1.77 11.92 9.50
CA GLU A 69 -0.58 12.30 8.72
C GLU A 69 -0.58 11.70 7.31
N ALA A 70 -1.13 10.49 7.13
CA ALA A 70 -1.29 9.87 5.82
C ALA A 70 -2.42 10.51 5.01
N ASP A 71 -3.58 10.73 5.64
CA ASP A 71 -4.73 11.47 5.10
C ASP A 71 -5.66 11.89 6.23
N SER A 72 -5.88 13.21 6.37
CA SER A 72 -6.75 13.78 7.41
C SER A 72 -8.20 13.27 7.43
N ALA A 73 -8.70 12.76 6.29
CA ALA A 73 -10.03 12.19 6.15
C ALA A 73 -10.07 10.67 6.44
N TRP A 74 -8.92 10.00 6.39
CA TRP A 74 -8.81 8.56 6.62
C TRP A 74 -8.96 8.22 8.11
N ARG A 75 -9.57 7.07 8.40
CA ARG A 75 -9.85 6.58 9.77
C ARG A 75 -9.30 5.17 10.00
N GLY A 76 -8.38 4.71 9.15
CA GLY A 76 -7.76 3.40 9.26
C GLY A 76 -8.46 2.31 8.43
N GLU A 77 -9.40 2.69 7.55
CA GLU A 77 -10.02 1.76 6.61
C GLU A 77 -8.96 1.14 5.69
N LEU A 78 -8.99 -0.17 5.54
CA LEU A 78 -8.06 -0.92 4.67
C LEU A 78 -8.85 -1.80 3.69
N PRO A 79 -8.33 -2.04 2.48
CA PRO A 79 -7.07 -1.53 1.93
C PRO A 79 -7.10 -0.02 1.65
N PHE A 80 -5.94 0.62 1.78
CA PHE A 80 -5.73 2.04 1.52
C PHE A 80 -4.57 2.19 0.54
N THR A 81 -4.79 2.98 -0.50
CA THR A 81 -3.80 3.28 -1.54
C THR A 81 -3.70 4.79 -1.73
N ALA A 82 -2.50 5.34 -1.60
CA ALA A 82 -2.20 6.72 -1.95
C ALA A 82 -1.46 6.78 -3.29
N LEU A 83 -2.06 7.46 -4.26
CA LEU A 83 -1.53 7.65 -5.61
C LEU A 83 -0.84 9.01 -5.67
N VAL A 84 0.50 9.02 -5.74
CA VAL A 84 1.32 10.23 -5.67
C VAL A 84 1.83 10.60 -7.07
N ALA A 85 1.44 11.78 -7.57
CA ALA A 85 1.86 12.30 -8.85
C ALA A 85 3.23 13.03 -8.78
N PRO A 86 3.98 13.17 -9.90
CA PRO A 86 5.26 13.87 -9.94
C PRO A 86 5.23 15.35 -9.53
N ASP A 87 4.05 15.99 -9.57
CA ASP A 87 3.83 17.35 -9.08
C ASP A 87 3.52 17.41 -7.57
N GLY A 88 3.51 16.26 -6.89
CA GLY A 88 3.18 16.12 -5.48
C GLY A 88 1.69 16.00 -5.19
N GLY A 89 0.82 16.00 -6.21
CA GLY A 89 -0.61 15.75 -6.02
C GLY A 89 -0.87 14.33 -5.52
N VAL A 90 -1.71 14.19 -4.48
CA VAL A 90 -2.06 12.89 -3.89
C VAL A 90 -3.55 12.63 -4.06
N VAL A 91 -3.89 11.43 -4.53
CA VAL A 91 -5.26 10.91 -4.54
C VAL A 91 -5.29 9.65 -3.68
N THR A 92 -6.14 9.61 -2.67
CA THR A 92 -6.29 8.48 -1.76
C THR A 92 -7.52 7.66 -2.12
N VAL A 93 -7.40 6.35 -2.04
CA VAL A 93 -8.46 5.39 -2.35
C VAL A 93 -8.54 4.35 -1.24
N THR A 94 -9.71 4.25 -0.61
CA THR A 94 -10.05 3.16 0.31
C THR A 94 -10.85 2.11 -0.46
N GLY A 95 -10.17 1.23 -1.16
CA GLY A 95 -10.76 0.31 -2.13
C GLY A 95 -9.81 -0.81 -2.49
N ALA A 96 -10.31 -1.77 -3.28
CA ALA A 96 -9.51 -2.88 -3.76
C ALA A 96 -8.54 -2.43 -4.87
N VAL A 97 -7.50 -3.22 -5.12
CA VAL A 97 -6.51 -2.95 -6.18
C VAL A 97 -7.11 -2.80 -7.59
N ASP A 98 -8.30 -3.34 -7.85
CA ASP A 98 -9.04 -3.21 -9.10
C ASP A 98 -10.01 -2.02 -9.13
N ASP A 99 -9.95 -1.14 -8.13
CA ASP A 99 -10.69 0.12 -8.12
C ASP A 99 -10.38 0.92 -9.40
N PRO A 100 -11.41 1.41 -10.13
CA PRO A 100 -11.21 2.12 -11.39
C PRO A 100 -10.23 3.30 -11.28
N ILE A 101 -10.18 4.00 -10.15
CA ILE A 101 -9.27 5.13 -9.93
C ILE A 101 -7.81 4.63 -9.93
N ILE A 102 -7.55 3.50 -9.28
CA ILE A 102 -6.22 2.90 -9.21
C ILE A 102 -5.81 2.39 -10.60
N VAL A 103 -6.69 1.65 -11.28
CA VAL A 103 -6.42 1.09 -12.61
C VAL A 103 -6.13 2.21 -13.62
N ASP A 104 -6.99 3.22 -13.69
CA ASP A 104 -6.82 4.38 -14.59
C ASP A 104 -5.50 5.12 -14.32
N TRP A 105 -5.11 5.24 -13.05
CA TRP A 105 -3.86 5.89 -12.67
C TRP A 105 -2.63 5.08 -13.13
N LEU A 106 -2.66 3.77 -12.89
CA LEU A 106 -1.59 2.85 -13.31
C LEU A 106 -1.44 2.85 -14.83
N GLU A 107 -2.53 2.79 -15.59
CA GLU A 107 -2.48 2.81 -17.06
C GLU A 107 -1.84 4.10 -17.61
N LYS A 108 -2.22 5.27 -17.06
CA LYS A 108 -1.66 6.58 -17.48
C LYS A 108 -0.16 6.72 -17.22
N ARG A 109 0.37 6.05 -16.21
CA ARG A 109 1.80 6.11 -15.83
C ARG A 109 2.66 5.09 -16.56
N VAL A 110 2.05 4.03 -17.08
CA VAL A 110 2.71 2.97 -17.84
C VAL A 110 2.81 3.31 -19.32
N ALA A 111 1.90 4.12 -19.85
CA ALA A 111 1.85 4.50 -21.26
C ALA A 111 2.87 5.59 -21.68
N LYS A 112 3.88 5.88 -20.86
CA LYS A 112 4.86 6.95 -21.11
C LYS A 112 6.29 6.43 -20.94
#